data_AF-A0A1H1LB54-F1
#
_entry.id   AF-A0A1H1LB54-F1
#
_cell.length_a   1.000
_cell.length_b   1.000
_cell.length_c   1.000
_cell.angle_alpha   90.00
_cell.angle_beta   90.00
_cell.angle_gamma   90.00
#
_symmetry.space_group_name_H-M   'P 1'
#
loop_
_entity.id
_entity.type
_entity.pdbx_description
1 polymer ?
#
loop_
_entity_poly.entity_id
_entity_poly.type
_entity_poly.pdbx_seq_one_letter_code
_entity_poly.pdbx_strand_id
1 'polypeptide(L)' 'MGIEQWWSRLDGPARLWLVEHNGEPLTDEIVEKIREAGGTVEMAGPGDGAAGAHLSDEDVDRVEAWANEE' A
#
# COMPACT_ATOMS: atom_id res chain seq x y z
N MET A 1 -6.55 -9.81 6.55
CA MET A 1 -5.68 -10.53 5.60
C MET A 1 -4.37 -9.78 5.61
N GLY A 2 -3.24 -10.43 5.84
CA GLY A 2 -1.95 -9.72 5.88
C GLY A 2 -1.43 -9.35 4.50
N ILE A 3 -0.51 -8.40 4.43
CA ILE A 3 0.08 -7.90 3.18
C ILE A 3 0.64 -8.99 2.28
N GLU A 4 1.31 -9.99 2.83
CA GLU A 4 1.87 -11.12 2.07
C GLU A 4 0.82 -11.82 1.18
N GLN A 5 -0.43 -11.87 1.65
CA GLN A 5 -1.49 -12.55 0.93
C GLN A 5 -2.07 -11.71 -0.20
N TRP A 6 -2.33 -10.41 0.02
CA TRP A 6 -2.90 -9.56 -1.04
C TRP A 6 -1.83 -9.02 -1.98
N TRP A 7 -0.60 -8.83 -1.51
CA TRP A 7 0.56 -8.47 -2.32
C TRP A 7 0.78 -9.44 -3.47
N SER A 8 0.73 -10.75 -3.21
CA SER A 8 0.86 -11.80 -4.23
C SER A 8 -0.26 -11.78 -5.29
N ARG A 9 -1.36 -11.08 -5.03
CA ARG A 9 -2.49 -10.93 -5.95
C ARG A 9 -2.45 -9.65 -6.79
N LEU A 10 -1.63 -8.67 -6.41
CA LEU A 10 -1.46 -7.44 -7.19
C LEU A 10 -0.71 -7.70 -8.49
N ASP A 11 -1.06 -6.98 -9.56
CA ASP A 11 -0.27 -6.98 -10.79
C ASP A 11 1.10 -6.32 -10.60
N GLY A 12 2.07 -6.69 -11.44
CA GLY A 12 3.43 -6.16 -11.41
C GLY A 12 3.52 -4.63 -11.34
N PRO A 13 2.77 -3.87 -12.16
CA PRO A 13 2.79 -2.41 -12.11
C PRO A 13 2.31 -1.83 -10.78
N ALA A 14 1.32 -2.46 -10.13
CA ALA A 14 0.81 -1.99 -8.85
C ALA A 14 1.81 -2.25 -7.72
N ARG A 15 2.48 -3.40 -7.73
CA ARG A 15 3.57 -3.70 -6.78
C ARG A 15 4.75 -2.74 -6.96
N LEU A 16 5.13 -2.46 -8.20
CA LEU A 16 6.21 -1.52 -8.50
C LEU A 16 5.86 -0.12 -7.98
N TRP A 17 4.64 0.36 -8.25
CA TRP A 17 4.18 1.65 -7.75
C TRP A 17 4.23 1.70 -6.21
N LEU A 18 3.77 0.65 -5.52
CA LEU A 18 3.83 0.57 -4.06
C LEU A 18 5.28 0.56 -3.55
N VAL A 19 6.19 -0.13 -4.22
CA VAL A 19 7.62 -0.09 -3.88
C VAL A 19 8.18 1.33 -3.98
N GLU A 20 7.82 2.08 -5.01
CA GLU A 20 8.34 3.44 -5.24
C GLU A 20 7.67 4.51 -4.36
N HIS A 21 6.42 4.30 -3.93
CA HIS A 21 5.56 5.33 -3.32
C HIS A 21 4.89 4.89 -1.99
N ASN A 22 5.42 3.89 -1.28
CA ASN A 22 4.78 3.31 -0.09
C ASN A 22 4.48 4.32 1.05
N GLY A 23 5.29 5.38 1.20
CA GLY A 23 5.11 6.44 2.20
C GLY A 23 4.27 7.62 1.72
N GLU A 24 3.76 7.57 0.50
CA GLU A 24 2.95 8.63 -0.11
C GLU A 24 1.45 8.26 -0.11
N PRO A 25 0.54 9.26 -0.21
CA PRO A 25 -0.88 8.99 -0.37
C PRO A 25 -1.17 8.12 -1.60
N LEU A 26 -1.95 7.07 -1.40
CA LEU A 26 -2.38 6.15 -2.45
C LEU A 26 -3.35 6.85 -3.40
N THR A 27 -3.17 6.59 -4.70
CA THR A 27 -4.14 6.99 -5.73
C THR A 27 -5.38 6.08 -5.70
N ASP A 28 -6.53 6.58 -6.16
CA ASP A 28 -7.77 5.79 -6.22
C ASP A 28 -7.60 4.46 -6.98
N GLU A 29 -6.79 4.43 -8.04
CA GLU A 29 -6.49 3.20 -8.81
C GLU A 29 -5.77 2.16 -7.94
N ILE A 30 -4.78 2.56 -7.16
CA ILE A 30 -4.02 1.65 -6.30
C ILE A 30 -4.89 1.17 -5.13
N VAL A 31 -5.71 2.05 -4.58
CA VAL A 31 -6.69 1.69 -3.54
C VAL A 31 -7.68 0.64 -4.05
N GLU A 32 -8.19 0.80 -5.28
CA GLU A 32 -9.08 -0.18 -5.91
C GLU A 32 -8.39 -1.53 -6.05
N LYS A 33 -7.19 -1.57 -6.62
CA LYS A 33 -6.41 -2.81 -6.81
C LYS A 33 -6.10 -3.53 -5.49
N ILE A 34 -5.74 -2.77 -4.44
CA ILE A 34 -5.52 -3.34 -3.09
C ILE A 34 -6.81 -3.96 -2.56
N ARG A 35 -7.94 -3.27 -2.70
CA ARG A 35 -9.25 -3.77 -2.25
C ARG A 35 -9.70 -5.01 -3.04
N GLU A 36 -9.51 -5.03 -4.35
CA GLU A 36 -9.79 -6.20 -5.20
C GLU A 36 -8.92 -7.40 -4.82
N ALA A 37 -7.67 -7.16 -4.43
CA ALA A 37 -6.76 -8.18 -3.91
C ALA A 37 -7.11 -8.65 -2.49
N GLY A 38 -8.07 -8.03 -1.82
CA GLY A 38 -8.51 -8.34 -0.45
C GLY A 38 -7.70 -7.64 0.65
N GLY A 39 -6.89 -6.65 0.29
CA GLY A 39 -6.15 -5.80 1.22
C GLY A 39 -6.98 -4.66 1.79
N THR A 40 -6.39 -3.94 2.73
CA THR A 40 -7.00 -2.80 3.43
C THR A 40 -6.06 -1.60 3.38
N VAL A 41 -6.64 -0.40 3.38
CA VAL A 41 -5.91 0.86 3.42
C VAL A 41 -6.43 1.70 4.58
N GLU A 42 -5.57 2.52 5.17
CA GLU A 42 -5.93 3.46 6.21
C GLU A 42 -6.29 4.82 5.60
N MET A 43 -7.19 5.55 6.26
CA MET A 43 -7.56 6.90 5.86
C MET A 43 -6.96 7.86 6.88
N ALA A 44 -6.20 8.84 6.40
CA ALA A 44 -5.62 9.84 7.29
C ALA A 44 -6.74 10.59 8.02
N GLY A 45 -6.58 10.74 9.34
CA GLY A 45 -7.54 11.44 10.18
C GLY A 45 -7.56 12.94 9.87
N PRO A 46 -8.68 13.64 10.18
CA PRO A 46 -8.71 15.09 10.07
C PRO A 46 -7.65 15.71 11.00
N GLY A 47 -6.61 16.32 10.40
CA GLY A 47 -5.51 16.98 11.12
C GLY A 47 -4.13 16.36 10.89
N ASP A 48 -4.03 15.22 10.21
CA ASP A 48 -2.78 14.48 10.02
C ASP A 48 -1.87 15.05 8.91
N GLY A 49 -2.32 16.06 8.17
CA GLY A 49 -1.57 16.68 7.08
C GLY A 49 -1.43 15.82 5.81
N ALA A 50 -1.50 14.50 5.95
CA ALA A 50 -1.73 13.56 4.85
C ALA A 50 -3.22 13.61 4.46
N ALA A 51 -3.51 13.89 3.20
CA ALA A 51 -4.86 13.77 2.66
C ALA A 51 -4.93 12.50 1.80
N GLY A 52 -5.77 11.54 2.18
CA GLY A 52 -6.06 10.37 1.36
C GLY A 52 -5.85 9.03 2.06
N ALA A 53 -5.98 7.97 1.26
CA ALA A 53 -5.70 6.61 1.70
C ALA A 53 -4.18 6.39 1.76
N HIS A 54 -3.71 5.62 2.73
CA HIS A 54 -2.31 5.23 2.89
C HIS A 54 -2.21 3.78 3.33
N LEU A 55 -1.03 3.18 3.17
CA LEU A 55 -0.72 1.90 3.79
C LEU A 55 -0.52 2.09 5.29
N SER A 56 -0.85 1.07 6.07
CA SER A 56 -0.44 1.01 7.47
C SER A 56 1.08 0.99 7.60
N ASP A 57 1.62 1.50 8.71
CA ASP A 57 3.07 1.48 8.98
C ASP A 57 3.67 0.07 8.87
N GLU A 58 2.95 -0.96 9.35
CA GLU A 58 3.34 -2.37 9.16
C GLU A 58 3.38 -2.78 7.67
N ASP A 59 2.43 -2.31 6.87
CA ASP A 59 2.37 -2.62 5.44
C ASP A 59 3.50 -1.87 4.68
N VAL A 60 3.82 -0.64 5.08
CA VAL A 60 4.95 0.14 4.55
C VAL A 60 6.27 -0.58 4.82
N ASP A 61 6.53 -0.96 6.07
CA ASP A 61 7.77 -1.65 6.47
C ASP A 61 7.97 -2.95 5.68
N ARG A 62 6.88 -3.68 5.41
CA ARG A 62 6.91 -4.88 4.56
C ARG A 62 7.20 -4.59 3.10
N VAL A 63 6.63 -3.53 2.54
CA VAL A 63 6.95 -3.10 1.17
C VAL A 63 8.40 -2.66 1.08
N GLU A 64 8.93 -1.94 2.07
CA GLU A 64 10.33 -1.53 2.14
C GLU A 64 11.28 -2.73 2.24
N ALA A 65 10.93 -3.76 3.02
CA ALA A 65 11.71 -5.00 3.09
C ALA A 65 11.80 -5.69 1.72
N TRP A 66 10.67 -5.81 1.00
CA TRP A 66 10.67 -6.37 -0.35
C TRP A 66 11.38 -5.51 -1.39
N ALA A 67 11.31 -4.19 -1.24
CA ALA A 67 11.98 -3.23 -2.12
C ALA A 67 13.50 -3.27 -1.98
N ASN A 68 14.01 -3.44 -0.75
CA ASN A 68 15.44 -3.47 -0.44
C ASN A 68 16.07 -4.86 -0.58
N GLU A 69 15.30 -5.87 -1.04
CA GLU A 69 15.74 -7.28 -1.15
C GLU A 69 16.29 -7.87 0.18
N GLU A 70 15.89 -7.33 1.34
CA GLU A 70 16.27 -7.85 2.66
C GLU A 70 15.48 -9.11 3.08
#